data_AF-A0A972XZR3-F1
#
_entry.id   AF-A0A972XZR3-F1
#
_cell.length_a   1.000
_cell.length_b   1.000
_cell.length_c   1.000
_cell.angle_alpha   90.00
_cell.angle_beta   90.00
_cell.angle_gamma   90.00
#
_symmetry.space_group_name_H-M   'P 1'
#
loop_
_entity.id
_entity.type
_entity.pdbx_description
1 polymer ?
#
loop_
_entity_poly.entity_id
_entity_poly.type
_entity_poly.pdbx_seq_one_letter_code
_entity_poly.pdbx_strand_id
1 'polypeptide(L)'
;MYKIFLVLTLTFLSCKAQEKKSSKNELQTVSCLIVEKPFVNKAGKVTKHKDLYLRCSIQDYFIKVCESFLSRKELQNYLDKGVSAQIEFRTGEWDHCNEPGQVQSRVGDYVIIKSLE
;
A
#
# COMPACT_ATOMS: atom_id res chain seq x y z
N MET A 1 -23.85 -35.33 47.94
CA MET A 1 -22.83 -35.42 46.88
C MET A 1 -23.22 -34.48 45.75
N TYR A 2 -22.77 -33.23 45.77
CA TYR A 2 -23.08 -32.25 44.72
C TYR A 2 -22.06 -32.38 43.59
N LYS A 3 -22.51 -32.83 42.42
CA LYS A 3 -21.73 -32.76 41.17
C LYS A 3 -21.78 -31.33 40.65
N ILE A 4 -20.69 -30.60 40.80
CA ILE A 4 -20.44 -29.34 40.11
C ILE A 4 -20.22 -29.67 38.63
N PHE A 5 -21.16 -29.24 37.79
CA PHE A 5 -21.03 -29.29 36.35
C PHE A 5 -20.49 -27.93 35.89
N LEU A 6 -19.17 -27.84 35.75
CA LEU A 6 -18.48 -26.65 35.28
C LEU A 6 -18.69 -26.53 33.77
N VAL A 7 -19.71 -25.79 33.34
CA VAL A 7 -19.94 -25.49 31.92
C VAL A 7 -19.04 -24.33 31.53
N LEU A 8 -17.92 -24.64 30.88
CA LEU A 8 -17.01 -23.67 30.28
C LEU A 8 -17.66 -23.14 28.99
N THR A 9 -18.43 -22.05 29.08
CA THR A 9 -19.00 -21.40 27.89
C THR A 9 -17.89 -20.67 27.14
N LEU A 10 -17.42 -21.27 26.05
CA LEU A 10 -16.55 -20.64 25.05
C LEU A 10 -17.34 -19.51 24.39
N THR A 11 -17.19 -18.27 24.87
CA THR A 11 -17.70 -17.09 24.17
C THR A 11 -16.83 -16.87 22.94
N PHE A 12 -17.31 -17.30 21.78
CA PHE A 12 -16.76 -16.88 20.50
C PHE A 12 -16.82 -15.35 20.45
N LEU A 13 -15.67 -14.69 20.63
CA LEU A 13 -15.50 -13.31 20.21
C LEU A 13 -15.73 -13.30 18.69
N SER A 14 -16.96 -12.97 18.30
CA SER A 14 -17.29 -12.62 16.93
C SER A 14 -16.54 -11.33 16.60
N CYS A 15 -15.30 -11.45 16.15
CA CYS A 15 -14.57 -10.37 15.52
C CYS A 15 -15.41 -9.98 14.28
N LYS A 16 -16.17 -8.88 14.38
CA LYS A 16 -16.78 -8.29 13.20
C LYS A 16 -15.62 -7.83 12.32
N ALA A 17 -15.29 -8.64 11.32
CA ALA A 17 -14.48 -8.17 10.20
C ALA A 17 -15.23 -6.99 9.61
N GLN A 18 -14.71 -5.77 9.83
CA GLN A 18 -15.22 -4.59 9.16
C GLN A 18 -15.01 -4.82 7.66
N GLU A 19 -16.10 -4.98 6.93
CA GLU A 19 -16.08 -4.91 5.48
C GLU A 19 -15.44 -3.58 5.09
N LYS A 20 -14.21 -3.62 4.57
CA LYS A 20 -13.57 -2.46 3.95
C LYS A 20 -14.48 -2.02 2.81
N LYS A 21 -15.24 -0.95 3.04
CA LYS A 21 -16.03 -0.28 2.02
C LYS A 21 -15.03 0.31 1.01
N SER A 22 -14.77 -0.45 -0.06
CA SER A 22 -14.01 -0.03 -1.22
C SER A 22 -14.76 1.13 -1.89
N SER A 23 -14.44 2.36 -1.48
CA SER A 23 -14.84 3.55 -2.22
C SER A 23 -13.81 3.76 -3.33
N LYS A 24 -14.29 3.59 -4.56
CA LYS A 24 -13.57 3.65 -5.83
C LYS A 24 -13.09 5.08 -6.11
N ASN A 25 -11.82 5.25 -6.49
CA ASN A 25 -11.27 6.42 -7.19
C ASN A 25 -11.60 7.81 -6.62
N GLU A 26 -11.75 7.94 -5.30
CA GLU A 26 -11.95 9.24 -4.69
C GLU A 26 -10.60 9.88 -4.34
N LEU A 27 -10.43 11.15 -4.71
CA LEU A 27 -9.26 11.94 -4.36
C LEU A 27 -9.24 12.21 -2.86
N GLN A 28 -8.15 11.86 -2.19
CA GLN A 28 -8.00 12.00 -0.74
C GLN A 28 -6.74 12.79 -0.42
N THR A 29 -6.79 13.62 0.61
CA THR A 29 -5.60 14.28 1.16
C THR A 29 -5.16 13.52 2.42
N VAL A 30 -3.91 13.07 2.44
CA VAL A 30 -3.35 12.27 3.54
C VAL A 30 -1.98 12.80 3.97
N SER A 31 -1.68 12.76 5.28
CA SER A 31 -0.36 13.08 5.80
C SER A 31 0.47 11.81 5.99
N CYS A 32 1.52 11.64 5.19
CA CYS A 32 2.29 10.40 5.08
C CYS A 32 3.79 10.67 4.86
N LEU A 33 4.58 9.60 4.77
CA LEU A 33 6.00 9.66 4.41
C LEU A 33 6.23 9.02 3.04
N ILE A 34 7.11 9.58 2.23
CA ILE A 34 7.64 8.88 1.04
C ILE A 34 8.84 8.05 1.49
N VAL A 35 8.81 6.75 1.23
CA VAL A 35 9.89 5.83 1.61
C VAL A 35 10.31 4.96 0.43
N GLU A 36 11.58 4.55 0.42
CA GLU A 36 12.09 3.56 -0.53
C GLU A 36 12.17 2.17 0.09
N LYS A 37 11.89 1.14 -0.70
CA LYS A 37 12.18 -0.26 -0.33
C LYS A 37 12.96 -0.98 -1.41
N PRO A 38 13.83 -1.94 -1.05
CA PRO A 38 14.52 -2.77 -2.02
C PRO A 38 13.52 -3.52 -2.90
N PHE A 39 13.74 -3.49 -4.21
CA PHE A 39 12.98 -4.32 -5.13
C PHE A 39 13.57 -5.74 -5.16
N VAL A 40 12.70 -6.74 -5.00
CA VAL A 40 13.07 -8.16 -5.08
C VAL A 40 12.44 -8.76 -6.33
N ASN A 41 13.29 -9.29 -7.22
CA ASN A 41 12.82 -9.87 -8.47
C ASN A 41 12.19 -11.27 -8.29
N LYS A 42 11.67 -11.86 -9.38
CA LYS A 42 11.07 -13.21 -9.38
C LYS A 42 12.02 -14.32 -8.91
N ALA A 43 13.34 -14.09 -8.96
CA ALA A 43 14.37 -15.02 -8.49
C ALA A 43 14.76 -14.79 -7.02
N GLY A 44 14.05 -13.93 -6.28
CA GLY A 44 14.34 -13.61 -4.88
C GLY A 44 15.56 -12.74 -4.66
N LYS A 45 16.16 -12.18 -5.74
CA LYS A 45 17.36 -11.33 -5.64
C LYS A 45 16.97 -9.87 -5.47
N VAL A 46 17.57 -9.21 -4.48
CA VAL A 46 17.54 -7.75 -4.34
C VAL A 46 18.28 -7.13 -5.52
N THR A 47 17.63 -6.19 -6.20
CA THR A 47 18.24 -5.47 -7.33
C THR A 47 18.72 -4.08 -6.91
N LYS A 48 19.36 -3.35 -7.83
CA LYS A 48 19.68 -1.93 -7.63
C LYS A 48 18.44 -1.03 -7.70
N HIS A 49 17.35 -1.52 -8.28
CA HIS A 49 16.09 -0.80 -8.33
C HIS A 49 15.46 -0.78 -6.93
N LYS A 50 14.78 0.30 -6.61
CA LYS A 50 14.01 0.43 -5.38
C LYS A 50 12.62 0.92 -5.72
N ASP A 51 11.62 0.32 -5.09
CA ASP A 51 10.24 0.76 -5.21
C ASP A 51 9.97 1.92 -4.25
N LEU A 52 9.10 2.84 -4.66
CA LEU A 52 8.63 3.94 -3.82
C LEU A 52 7.31 3.56 -3.17
N TYR A 53 7.16 3.91 -1.90
CA TYR A 53 5.95 3.67 -1.11
C TYR A 53 5.52 4.96 -0.41
N LEU A 54 4.20 5.10 -0.25
CA LEU A 54 3.57 6.06 0.63
C LEU A 54 3.27 5.37 1.96
N ARG A 55 3.98 5.74 3.02
CA ARG A 55 3.79 5.21 4.37
C ARG A 55 2.84 6.10 5.16
N CYS A 56 1.64 5.62 5.38
CA CYS A 56 0.63 6.30 6.18
C CYS A 56 0.43 5.51 7.47
N SER A 57 0.88 6.07 8.60
CA SER A 57 0.96 5.36 9.89
C SER A 57 1.82 4.09 9.77
N ILE A 58 1.22 2.90 9.88
CA ILE A 58 1.90 1.60 9.82
C ILE A 58 1.83 0.91 8.44
N GLN A 59 1.02 1.44 7.52
CA GLN A 59 0.77 0.80 6.24
C GLN A 59 1.54 1.49 5.12
N ASP A 60 2.18 0.67 4.29
CA ASP A 60 2.90 1.14 3.10
C ASP A 60 2.08 0.80 1.86
N TYR A 61 1.82 1.80 1.03
CA TYR A 61 1.13 1.67 -0.26
C TYR A 61 2.13 1.88 -1.39
N PHE A 62 2.15 0.98 -2.37
CA PHE A 62 3.03 1.12 -3.53
C PHE A 62 2.66 2.38 -4.33
N ILE A 63 3.64 3.20 -4.68
CA ILE A 63 3.41 4.36 -5.54
C ILE A 63 3.61 3.93 -6.99
N LYS A 64 2.52 3.89 -7.77
CA LYS A 64 2.61 3.60 -9.20
C LYS A 64 3.01 4.87 -9.95
N VAL A 65 4.31 5.13 -9.98
CA VAL A 65 4.90 6.39 -10.48
C VAL A 65 4.44 6.71 -11.91
N CYS A 66 4.33 5.71 -12.78
CA CYS A 66 3.94 5.93 -14.18
C CYS A 66 2.48 6.40 -14.37
N GLU A 67 1.62 6.20 -13.37
CA GLU A 67 0.25 6.74 -13.35
C GLU A 67 0.16 8.03 -12.52
N SER A 68 1.23 8.38 -11.80
CA SER A 68 1.31 9.56 -10.94
C SER A 68 1.70 10.81 -11.74
N PHE A 69 1.34 11.98 -11.20
CA PHE A 69 1.58 13.28 -11.81
C PHE A 69 2.98 13.83 -11.48
N LEU A 70 3.65 13.20 -10.52
CA LEU A 70 5.02 13.50 -10.11
C LEU A 70 5.96 12.40 -10.60
N SER A 71 7.10 12.83 -11.14
CA SER A 71 8.17 11.92 -11.53
C SER A 71 8.81 11.27 -10.30
N ARG A 72 9.50 10.14 -10.52
CA ARG A 72 10.31 9.48 -9.48
C ARG A 72 11.29 10.47 -8.84
N LYS A 73 11.94 11.34 -9.62
CA LYS A 73 12.92 12.31 -9.11
C LYS A 73 12.28 13.34 -8.20
N GLU A 74 11.10 13.84 -8.55
CA GLU A 74 10.34 14.77 -7.71
C GLU A 74 9.94 14.11 -6.39
N LEU A 75 9.41 12.89 -6.43
CA LEU A 75 9.07 12.12 -5.23
C LEU A 75 10.29 11.85 -4.35
N GLN A 76 11.45 11.57 -4.97
CA GLN A 76 12.69 11.31 -4.24
C GLN A 76 13.20 12.52 -3.44
N ASN A 77 12.85 13.75 -3.83
CA ASN A 77 13.19 14.95 -3.06
C ASN A 77 12.46 15.01 -1.69
N TYR A 78 11.41 14.21 -1.53
CA TYR A 78 10.59 14.09 -0.32
C TYR A 78 10.86 12.80 0.48
N LEU A 79 11.92 12.06 0.16
CA LEU A 79 12.25 10.83 0.91
C LEU A 79 12.42 11.11 2.40
N ASP A 80 11.77 10.25 3.18
CA ASP A 80 11.75 10.25 4.64
C ASP A 80 11.23 11.55 5.26
N LYS A 81 10.53 12.39 4.46
CA LYS A 81 9.86 13.62 4.92
C LYS A 81 8.36 13.41 5.04
N GLY A 82 7.78 14.06 6.05
CA GLY A 82 6.33 14.23 6.15
C GLY A 82 5.81 15.08 5.00
N VAL A 83 4.83 14.56 4.26
CA VAL A 83 4.17 15.26 3.16
C VAL A 83 2.66 15.20 3.34
N SER A 84 1.98 16.25 2.89
CA SER A 84 0.54 16.22 2.64
C SER A 84 0.33 15.83 1.17
N ALA A 85 -0.20 14.64 0.93
CA ALA A 85 -0.33 14.07 -0.41
C ALA A 85 -1.80 14.00 -0.84
N GLN A 86 -2.09 14.53 -2.04
CA GLN A 86 -3.36 14.26 -2.71
C GLN A 86 -3.23 12.98 -3.54
N ILE A 87 -4.01 11.96 -3.20
CA ILE A 87 -3.86 10.61 -3.73
C ILE A 87 -5.18 10.01 -4.22
N GLU A 88 -5.07 9.07 -5.16
CA GLU A 88 -6.13 8.13 -5.49
C GLU A 88 -5.66 6.70 -5.15
N PHE A 89 -6.47 5.97 -4.39
CA PHE A 89 -6.27 4.54 -4.17
C PHE A 89 -6.82 3.72 -5.34
N ARG A 90 -6.04 2.76 -5.80
CA ARG A 90 -6.44 1.80 -6.83
C ARG A 90 -5.94 0.40 -6.50
N THR A 91 -6.52 -0.57 -7.17
CA THR A 91 -6.08 -1.98 -7.12
C THR A 91 -5.82 -2.43 -8.54
N GLY A 92 -4.67 -3.07 -8.79
CA GLY A 92 -4.32 -3.51 -10.13
C GLY A 92 -2.86 -3.89 -10.27
N GLU A 93 -2.40 -3.94 -11.52
CA GLU A 93 -1.02 -4.30 -11.85
C GLU A 93 -0.07 -3.16 -11.49
N TRP A 94 1.02 -3.47 -10.79
CA TRP A 94 2.01 -2.46 -10.38
C TRP A 94 2.99 -2.13 -11.50
N ASP A 95 3.34 -3.12 -12.30
CA ASP A 95 4.47 -3.05 -13.24
C ASP A 95 4.04 -2.77 -14.69
N HIS A 96 2.74 -2.55 -14.94
CA HIS A 96 2.21 -2.28 -16.28
C HIS A 96 1.97 -0.77 -16.51
N CYS A 97 2.70 -0.19 -17.45
CA CYS A 97 2.67 1.26 -17.75
C CYS A 97 2.77 1.60 -19.25
N ASN A 98 2.60 0.61 -20.15
CA ASN A 98 2.76 0.68 -21.62
C ASN A 98 4.14 0.35 -22.21
N GLU A 99 5.10 -0.17 -21.43
CA GLU A 99 6.36 -0.66 -22.02
C GLU A 99 6.31 -2.17 -22.35
N PRO A 100 6.65 -2.57 -23.59
CA PRO A 100 6.82 -3.97 -23.93
C PRO A 100 8.09 -4.50 -23.24
N GLY A 101 7.92 -5.21 -22.13
CA GLY A 101 9.03 -5.76 -21.35
C GLY A 101 8.60 -6.92 -20.45
N GLN A 102 9.60 -7.62 -19.91
CA GLN A 102 9.40 -8.65 -18.89
C GLN A 102 8.99 -7.99 -17.57
N VAL A 103 7.71 -7.63 -17.46
CA VAL A 103 7.16 -7.05 -16.23
C VAL A 103 7.13 -8.10 -15.12
N GLN A 104 7.47 -7.69 -13.89
CA GLN A 104 7.14 -8.48 -12.72
C GLN A 104 5.61 -8.46 -12.65
N SER A 105 4.90 -9.58 -12.76
CA SER A 105 3.43 -9.55 -12.82
C SER A 105 2.83 -9.36 -11.42
N ARG A 106 3.16 -8.24 -10.74
CA ARG A 106 2.67 -7.94 -9.38
C ARG A 106 1.32 -7.24 -9.47
N VAL A 107 0.40 -7.66 -8.60
CA VAL A 107 -0.94 -7.11 -8.49
C VAL A 107 -1.21 -6.80 -7.02
N GLY A 108 -1.82 -5.65 -6.74
CA GLY A 108 -2.20 -5.28 -5.39
C GLY A 108 -2.71 -3.84 -5.31
N ASP A 109 -2.93 -3.38 -4.09
CA ASP A 109 -3.32 -1.99 -3.82
C ASP A 109 -2.13 -1.05 -4.03
N TYR A 110 -2.38 0.06 -4.71
CA TYR A 110 -1.41 1.10 -4.98
C TYR A 110 -2.04 2.48 -4.91
N VAL A 111 -1.19 3.50 -4.85
CA VAL A 111 -1.60 4.90 -4.87
C VAL A 111 -1.04 5.61 -6.10
N ILE A 112 -1.84 6.53 -6.62
CA ILE A 112 -1.46 7.52 -7.60
C ILE A 112 -1.30 8.84 -6.87
N ILE A 113 -0.13 9.49 -6.98
CA ILE A 113 0.09 10.81 -6.40
C ILE A 113 -0.31 11.88 -7.42
N LYS A 114 -1.24 12.77 -7.04
CA LYS A 114 -1.63 13.94 -7.83
C LYS A 114 -0.80 15.17 -7.51
N SER A 115 -0.52 15.39 -6.23
CA SER A 115 0.32 16.50 -5.73
C SER A 115 0.86 16.20 -4.33
N LEU A 116 1.91 16.92 -3.94
CA LEU A 116 2.51 16.93 -2.61
C LEU A 116 2.66 18.38 -2.12
N GLU A 117 2.46 18.58 -0.83
CA GLU A 117 2.74 19.81 -0.06
C GLU A 117 3.65 19.53 1.14
#